data_AF-A0A4V2YDD5-F1
#
_entry.id   AF-A0A4V2YDD5-F1
#
_cell.length_a   1.000
_cell.length_b   1.000
_cell.length_c   1.000
_cell.angle_alpha   90.00
_cell.angle_beta   90.00
_cell.angle_gamma   90.00
#
_symmetry.space_group_name_H-M   'P 1'
#
loop_
_entity.id
_entity.type
_entity.pdbx_description
1 polymer ?
#
loop_
_entity_poly.entity_id
_entity_poly.type
_entity_poly.pdbx_seq_one_letter_code
_entity_poly.pdbx_strand_id
1 'polypeptide(L)'
;MAFRVMVACTATAFVGVSGVAPVARADSAPSSFTNSATVASGRAPSGVTVTVRKEMIGTARVASAEASSANPAAPDDEYLIPANTKTSAGFVDLYEGFAAEDGEWSDVARLTFTFSRPVRDPRLHVFGTGGASGESRKRRDDYWPAVELVGGVPAMPTFSWAAGFPGYRVTSDAIAPERVYPARSTTCGVVYTCGTAKVNGTVSTFTVKLKAYDVRHGRGGSMPQLWAAFKLSLAEDVSDAPASFGVASHAITDSHLGWSVSDDHTGEVSMTPRALPLDTGDDAMEGGEERSVLSGRRCRISVPVTAGSPSKVAGWIDFDRDGRFDADERATTLVDEGATDAELTWPIPESLPAGPVWMRLRLVARAESVDSATGWADSGEVEDHQIQFVE
;
A
#
# COMPACT_ATOMS: atom_id res chain seq x y z
N MET A 1 4.57 -16.53 22.98
CA MET A 1 4.14 -17.85 22.49
C MET A 1 2.87 -18.24 23.22
N ALA A 2 1.72 -17.98 22.61
CA ALA A 2 0.46 -18.54 23.08
C ALA A 2 0.07 -19.62 22.06
N PHE A 3 0.25 -20.88 22.42
CA PHE A 3 -0.38 -21.98 21.69
C PHE A 3 -1.90 -21.80 21.81
N ARG A 4 -2.62 -21.73 20.68
CA ARG A 4 -4.08 -21.60 20.67
C ARG A 4 -4.70 -22.98 20.36
N VAL A 5 -5.53 -23.45 21.28
CA VAL A 5 -6.04 -24.83 21.46
C VAL A 5 -7.41 -24.99 20.76
N MET A 6 -7.74 -26.17 20.22
CA MET A 6 -9.01 -26.47 19.52
C MET A 6 -9.51 -27.93 19.78
N VAL A 7 -10.72 -28.19 20.34
CA VAL A 7 -11.18 -29.50 20.93
C VAL A 7 -12.00 -30.45 20.01
N ALA A 8 -11.83 -31.79 20.16
CA ALA A 8 -11.95 -33.01 19.30
C ALA A 8 -13.28 -33.65 18.72
N CYS A 9 -13.02 -34.48 17.67
CA CYS A 9 -13.59 -35.71 17.00
C CYS A 9 -14.98 -36.33 17.33
N THR A 10 -15.71 -37.07 16.45
CA THR A 10 -15.37 -38.08 15.41
C THR A 10 -16.36 -38.10 14.22
N ALA A 11 -15.96 -38.51 12.99
CA ALA A 11 -16.93 -39.08 12.02
C ALA A 11 -16.36 -39.93 10.87
N THR A 12 -17.31 -40.69 10.30
CA THR A 12 -17.25 -41.69 9.23
C THR A 12 -17.32 -41.09 7.82
N ALA A 13 -16.76 -41.81 6.86
CA ALA A 13 -16.42 -41.38 5.50
C ALA A 13 -17.59 -41.31 4.51
N PHE A 14 -17.49 -40.40 3.54
CA PHE A 14 -17.93 -40.61 2.14
C PHE A 14 -17.23 -39.63 1.18
N VAL A 15 -16.92 -40.10 -0.02
CA VAL A 15 -16.08 -39.47 -1.06
C VAL A 15 -16.89 -38.57 -2.00
N GLY A 16 -16.34 -37.42 -2.39
CA GLY A 16 -16.90 -36.51 -3.41
C GLY A 16 -15.82 -35.98 -4.37
N VAL A 17 -16.17 -35.91 -5.65
CA VAL A 17 -15.30 -35.70 -6.82
C VAL A 17 -15.05 -34.22 -7.11
N SER A 18 -13.84 -33.93 -7.56
CA SER A 18 -13.27 -32.62 -7.92
C SER A 18 -13.66 -32.12 -9.32
N GLY A 19 -13.76 -30.80 -9.46
CA GLY A 19 -13.53 -30.12 -10.74
C GLY A 19 -14.00 -28.66 -10.75
N VAL A 20 -13.07 -27.71 -10.65
CA VAL A 20 -13.29 -26.32 -11.11
C VAL A 20 -12.00 -25.78 -11.74
N ALA A 21 -12.16 -25.12 -12.90
CA ALA A 21 -11.13 -24.51 -13.75
C ALA A 21 -10.54 -23.21 -13.15
N PRO A 22 -9.38 -22.72 -13.62
CA PRO A 22 -8.70 -21.59 -12.99
C PRO A 22 -9.29 -20.24 -13.42
N VAL A 23 -9.44 -19.30 -12.49
CA VAL A 23 -9.78 -17.88 -12.75
C VAL A 23 -8.71 -16.96 -12.13
N ALA A 24 -8.58 -15.80 -12.75
CA ALA A 24 -7.42 -14.90 -12.81
C ALA A 24 -6.76 -14.53 -11.47
N ARG A 25 -5.43 -14.73 -11.41
CA ARG A 25 -4.51 -14.14 -10.42
C ARG A 25 -4.57 -12.61 -10.49
N ALA A 26 -4.41 -11.92 -9.36
CA ALA A 26 -3.89 -10.56 -9.39
C ALA A 26 -2.53 -10.62 -10.10
N ASP A 27 -2.40 -9.97 -11.27
CA ASP A 27 -1.19 -10.06 -12.08
C ASP A 27 0.02 -9.65 -11.24
N SER A 28 0.99 -10.56 -11.13
CA SER A 28 2.31 -10.40 -10.49
C SER A 28 3.23 -9.45 -11.25
N ALA A 29 2.65 -8.40 -11.84
CA ALA A 29 3.36 -7.43 -12.65
C ALA A 29 4.06 -6.39 -11.75
N PRO A 30 5.28 -5.96 -12.12
CA PRO A 30 5.98 -4.93 -11.39
C PRO A 30 5.17 -3.63 -11.34
N SER A 31 5.46 -2.79 -10.34
CA SER A 31 4.97 -1.42 -10.32
C SER A 31 5.28 -0.71 -11.64
N SER A 32 4.28 -0.03 -12.21
CA SER A 32 4.39 0.67 -13.50
C SER A 32 3.63 1.98 -13.50
N PHE A 33 4.04 2.89 -14.39
CA PHE A 33 3.37 4.17 -14.62
C PHE A 33 3.37 4.53 -16.10
N THR A 34 2.32 5.21 -16.53
CA THR A 34 2.26 6.00 -17.77
C THR A 34 2.03 7.46 -17.39
N ASN A 35 2.52 8.37 -18.22
CA ASN A 35 2.43 9.80 -17.92
C ASN A 35 2.08 10.63 -19.17
N SER A 36 1.29 11.68 -18.97
CA SER A 36 0.92 12.69 -19.95
C SER A 36 0.76 14.04 -19.28
N ALA A 37 0.56 15.10 -20.06
CA ALA A 37 0.38 16.46 -19.54
C ALA A 37 -0.84 16.62 -18.60
N THR A 38 -1.86 15.77 -18.72
CA THR A 38 -3.13 15.92 -17.98
C THR A 38 -3.42 14.76 -17.03
N VAL A 39 -2.83 13.59 -17.27
CA VAL A 39 -3.07 12.38 -16.47
C VAL A 39 -1.78 11.58 -16.35
N ALA A 40 -1.51 11.09 -15.14
CA ALA A 40 -0.58 9.98 -14.92
C ALA A 40 -1.38 8.79 -14.38
N SER A 41 -1.02 7.57 -14.75
CA SER A 41 -1.69 6.36 -14.27
C SER A 41 -0.68 5.30 -13.93
N GLY A 42 -0.86 4.61 -12.81
CA GLY A 42 0.05 3.56 -12.37
C GLY A 42 -0.66 2.36 -11.77
N ARG A 43 0.12 1.31 -11.56
CA ARG A 43 -0.29 0.06 -10.93
C ARG A 43 0.74 -0.34 -9.88
N ALA A 44 0.28 -0.68 -8.68
CA ALA A 44 1.09 -1.25 -7.62
C ALA A 44 1.30 -2.77 -7.84
N PRO A 45 2.30 -3.40 -7.20
CA PRO A 45 2.53 -4.85 -7.29
C PRO A 45 1.32 -5.68 -6.88
N SER A 46 0.60 -5.24 -5.85
CA SER A 46 -0.67 -5.83 -5.40
C SER A 46 -1.76 -5.85 -6.47
N GLY A 47 -1.68 -4.96 -7.45
CA GLY A 47 -2.65 -4.79 -8.53
C GLY A 47 -3.58 -3.60 -8.38
N VAL A 48 -3.53 -2.91 -7.24
CA VAL A 48 -4.22 -1.63 -7.07
C VAL A 48 -3.71 -0.63 -8.11
N THR A 49 -4.63 0.00 -8.83
CA THR A 49 -4.31 1.05 -9.80
C THR A 49 -4.56 2.43 -9.20
N VAL A 50 -3.78 3.40 -9.64
CA VAL A 50 -3.95 4.82 -9.28
C VAL A 50 -3.97 5.65 -10.55
N THR A 51 -4.90 6.60 -10.60
CA THR A 51 -4.96 7.64 -11.63
C THR A 51 -4.78 8.99 -10.98
N VAL A 52 -3.88 9.80 -11.54
CA VAL A 52 -3.56 11.15 -11.08
C VAL A 52 -4.03 12.14 -12.13
N ARG A 53 -5.13 12.82 -11.87
CA ARG A 53 -5.63 13.89 -12.73
C ARG A 53 -4.92 15.20 -12.37
N LYS A 54 -4.42 15.89 -13.40
CA LYS A 54 -3.66 17.14 -13.25
C LYS A 54 -4.48 18.32 -13.76
N GLU A 55 -4.76 19.25 -12.89
CA GLU A 55 -5.48 20.50 -13.20
C GLU A 55 -4.53 21.68 -13.01
N MET A 56 -4.13 22.32 -14.11
CA MET A 56 -3.23 23.47 -14.06
C MET A 56 -3.96 24.70 -13.52
N ILE A 57 -3.26 25.53 -12.75
CA ILE A 57 -3.80 26.77 -12.20
C ILE A 57 -3.24 27.97 -12.98
N GLY A 58 -4.15 28.89 -13.36
CA GLY A 58 -3.77 30.08 -14.13
C GLY A 58 -3.21 29.73 -15.50
N THR A 59 -2.01 30.23 -15.78
CA THR A 59 -1.30 30.03 -17.06
C THR A 59 -0.32 28.86 -17.03
N ALA A 60 -0.27 28.10 -15.95
CA ALA A 60 0.62 26.96 -15.81
C ALA A 60 0.33 25.89 -16.89
N ARG A 61 1.38 25.20 -17.33
CA ARG A 61 1.29 24.05 -18.24
C ARG A 61 2.33 23.00 -17.88
N VAL A 62 2.08 21.76 -18.25
CA VAL A 62 3.08 20.69 -18.24
C VAL A 62 3.87 20.75 -19.55
N ALA A 63 5.15 21.09 -19.48
CA ALA A 63 6.05 21.19 -20.63
C ALA A 63 6.75 19.87 -20.97
N SER A 64 7.03 19.03 -19.98
CA SER A 64 7.45 17.63 -20.14
C SER A 64 6.70 16.76 -19.14
N ALA A 65 6.35 15.54 -19.55
CA ALA A 65 5.67 14.54 -18.74
C ALA A 65 6.32 13.18 -19.00
N GLU A 66 7.03 12.66 -18.00
CA GLU A 66 7.79 11.42 -18.11
C GLU A 66 7.34 10.41 -17.05
N ALA A 67 7.33 9.12 -17.40
CA ALA A 67 7.17 8.05 -16.43
C ALA A 67 8.53 7.73 -15.81
N SER A 68 8.57 7.58 -14.49
CA SER A 68 9.74 7.05 -13.78
C SER A 68 9.53 5.57 -13.54
N SER A 69 10.41 4.73 -14.07
CA SER A 69 10.36 3.29 -13.82
C SER A 69 10.75 2.93 -12.39
N ALA A 70 10.26 1.77 -11.95
CA ALA A 70 10.80 1.08 -10.78
C ALA A 70 12.18 0.49 -11.11
N ASN A 71 13.10 0.59 -10.16
CA ASN A 71 14.42 -0.03 -10.19
C ASN A 71 14.73 -0.69 -8.84
N PRO A 72 14.26 -1.94 -8.62
CA PRO A 72 14.45 -2.64 -7.34
C PRO A 72 15.89 -3.03 -7.01
N ALA A 73 16.80 -2.98 -8.00
CA ALA A 73 18.21 -3.28 -7.82
C ALA A 73 19.03 -2.02 -7.46
N ALA A 74 18.43 -0.83 -7.49
CA ALA A 74 19.12 0.38 -7.09
C ALA A 74 19.37 0.40 -5.58
N PRO A 75 20.54 0.89 -5.12
CA PRO A 75 20.76 1.16 -3.71
C PRO A 75 19.71 2.12 -3.17
N ASP A 76 19.35 1.97 -1.89
CA ASP A 76 18.40 2.87 -1.21
C ASP A 76 18.80 4.34 -1.41
N ASP A 77 17.79 5.21 -1.46
CA ASP A 77 18.04 6.66 -1.53
C ASP A 77 18.44 7.15 -0.14
N GLU A 78 19.61 7.78 0.00
CA GLU A 78 20.13 8.30 1.27
C GLU A 78 19.11 9.21 1.99
N TYR A 79 18.23 9.88 1.24
CA TYR A 79 17.23 10.80 1.79
C TYR A 79 15.84 10.19 1.97
N LEU A 80 15.61 8.95 1.54
CA LEU A 80 14.27 8.35 1.58
C LEU A 80 14.18 7.12 2.48
N ILE A 81 15.27 6.70 3.13
CA ILE A 81 15.26 5.64 4.16
C ILE A 81 14.31 6.02 5.32
N PRO A 82 13.45 5.10 5.81
CA PRO A 82 13.41 3.68 5.44
C PRO A 82 12.71 3.38 4.10
N ALA A 83 11.90 4.29 3.56
CA ALA A 83 11.20 4.17 2.27
C ALA A 83 12.13 3.94 1.06
N ASN A 84 12.22 2.70 0.56
CA ASN A 84 12.87 2.45 -0.73
C ASN A 84 11.95 2.86 -1.90
N THR A 85 11.94 4.15 -2.22
CA THR A 85 11.10 4.69 -3.30
C THR A 85 11.59 4.27 -4.70
N LYS A 86 12.81 3.73 -4.82
CA LYS A 86 13.33 3.27 -6.11
C LYS A 86 12.65 1.97 -6.54
N THR A 87 12.09 1.19 -5.62
CA THR A 87 11.32 -0.02 -5.97
C THR A 87 9.94 0.30 -6.53
N SER A 88 9.41 1.51 -6.37
CA SER A 88 8.13 1.93 -6.96
C SER A 88 8.32 2.76 -8.24
N ALA A 89 7.35 2.64 -9.16
CA ALA A 89 7.23 3.50 -10.31
C ALA A 89 6.49 4.79 -9.95
N GLY A 90 6.62 5.81 -10.78
CA GLY A 90 5.95 7.09 -10.60
C GLY A 90 6.02 7.97 -11.83
N PHE A 91 5.91 9.27 -11.64
CA PHE A 91 5.91 10.23 -12.74
C PHE A 91 6.70 11.48 -12.37
N VAL A 92 7.22 12.12 -13.40
CA VAL A 92 7.97 13.38 -13.32
C VAL A 92 7.39 14.34 -14.34
N ASP A 93 7.05 15.54 -13.89
CA ASP A 93 6.54 16.61 -14.73
C ASP A 93 7.41 17.86 -14.60
N LEU A 94 7.61 18.57 -15.71
CA LEU A 94 8.11 19.93 -15.72
C LEU A 94 6.92 20.88 -15.91
N TYR A 95 6.60 21.67 -14.88
CA TYR A 95 5.62 22.74 -14.94
C TYR A 95 6.27 24.05 -15.36
N GLU A 96 5.63 24.76 -16.29
CA GLU A 96 6.07 26.06 -16.77
C GLU A 96 4.96 27.09 -16.80
N GLY A 97 5.33 28.38 -16.77
CA GLY A 97 4.39 29.48 -17.02
C GLY A 97 3.35 29.70 -15.95
N PHE A 98 3.55 29.13 -14.75
CA PHE A 98 2.79 29.51 -13.56
C PHE A 98 3.13 30.96 -13.17
N ALA A 99 2.22 31.63 -12.46
CA ALA A 99 2.49 32.95 -11.92
C ALA A 99 3.69 32.88 -10.97
N ALA A 100 4.59 33.86 -11.00
CA ALA A 100 5.73 33.93 -10.10
C ALA A 100 6.03 35.39 -9.75
N GLU A 101 5.88 35.71 -8.48
CA GLU A 101 6.18 37.02 -7.91
C GLU A 101 7.26 36.84 -6.83
N ASP A 102 8.29 37.67 -6.88
CA ASP A 102 9.44 37.57 -5.99
C ASP A 102 9.00 37.70 -4.53
N GLY A 103 9.35 36.71 -3.71
CA GLY A 103 9.00 36.67 -2.31
C GLY A 103 7.58 36.18 -2.01
N GLU A 104 6.86 35.65 -3.01
CA GLU A 104 5.46 35.21 -2.87
C GLU A 104 5.26 33.75 -3.26
N TRP A 105 4.22 33.14 -2.67
CA TRP A 105 3.73 31.81 -3.06
C TRP A 105 2.77 31.90 -4.24
N SER A 106 2.92 31.00 -5.19
CA SER A 106 2.01 30.83 -6.31
C SER A 106 1.50 29.39 -6.40
N ASP A 107 0.22 29.25 -6.71
CA ASP A 107 -0.43 27.97 -6.95
C ASP A 107 -0.10 27.50 -8.39
N VAL A 108 0.37 26.26 -8.55
CA VAL A 108 0.84 25.72 -9.84
C VAL A 108 -0.18 24.77 -10.46
N ALA A 109 -0.60 23.74 -9.70
CA ALA A 109 -1.53 22.74 -10.16
C ALA A 109 -2.24 22.04 -8.99
N ARG A 110 -3.40 21.45 -9.24
CA ARG A 110 -4.03 20.43 -8.39
C ARG A 110 -3.79 19.05 -8.98
N LEU A 111 -3.35 18.12 -8.15
CA LEU A 111 -3.16 16.71 -8.50
C LEU A 111 -4.13 15.88 -7.68
N THR A 112 -5.11 15.27 -8.33
CA THR A 112 -6.10 14.38 -7.70
C THR A 112 -5.71 12.94 -7.94
N PHE A 113 -5.30 12.25 -6.89
CA PHE A 113 -5.01 10.84 -6.88
C PHE A 113 -6.30 10.06 -6.63
N THR A 114 -6.58 9.06 -7.46
CA THR A 114 -7.77 8.20 -7.37
C THR A 114 -7.35 6.75 -7.49
N PHE A 115 -7.64 5.96 -6.46
CA PHE A 115 -7.34 4.54 -6.42
C PHE A 115 -8.51 3.72 -6.96
N SER A 116 -8.23 2.54 -7.52
CA SER A 116 -9.29 1.62 -7.98
C SER A 116 -10.17 1.05 -6.86
N ARG A 117 -9.81 1.31 -5.61
CA ARG A 117 -10.51 0.95 -4.37
C ARG A 117 -9.95 1.76 -3.21
N PRO A 118 -10.64 1.82 -2.06
CA PRO A 118 -10.08 2.44 -0.86
C PRO A 118 -8.75 1.77 -0.48
N VAL A 119 -7.74 2.55 -0.12
CA VAL A 119 -6.46 2.06 0.40
C VAL A 119 -6.20 2.73 1.74
N ARG A 120 -5.66 1.97 2.70
CA ARG A 120 -5.27 2.53 3.99
C ARG A 120 -3.89 3.16 3.86
N ASP A 121 -3.78 4.38 4.35
CA ASP A 121 -2.49 4.98 4.68
C ASP A 121 -1.45 5.02 3.52
N PRO A 122 -1.82 5.36 2.26
CA PRO A 122 -0.88 5.31 1.15
C PRO A 122 0.29 6.29 1.38
N ARG A 123 1.46 5.95 0.85
CA ARG A 123 2.68 6.75 1.02
C ARG A 123 2.96 7.53 -0.26
N LEU A 124 3.03 8.85 -0.13
CA LEU A 124 3.42 9.77 -1.20
C LEU A 124 4.92 10.03 -1.10
N HIS A 125 5.66 9.55 -2.09
CA HIS A 125 7.09 9.78 -2.21
C HIS A 125 7.35 10.99 -3.10
N VAL A 126 8.12 11.94 -2.60
CA VAL A 126 8.60 13.10 -3.35
C VAL A 126 10.11 12.94 -3.52
N PHE A 127 10.63 13.07 -4.75
CA PHE A 127 12.03 12.69 -5.03
C PHE A 127 12.78 13.67 -5.94
N GLY A 128 12.58 14.98 -5.70
CA GLY A 128 13.21 16.02 -6.51
C GLY A 128 12.21 17.03 -7.07
N THR A 129 11.17 17.35 -6.31
CA THR A 129 10.26 18.45 -6.66
C THR A 129 10.95 19.77 -6.30
N GLY A 130 10.89 20.78 -7.16
CA GLY A 130 11.59 22.05 -7.03
C GLY A 130 12.08 22.57 -8.38
N GLY A 131 12.67 23.76 -8.43
CA GLY A 131 13.13 24.28 -9.71
C GLY A 131 13.94 25.56 -9.64
N ALA A 132 14.46 25.94 -10.78
CA ALA A 132 15.09 27.23 -11.01
C ALA A 132 14.93 27.62 -12.48
N SER A 133 14.89 28.92 -12.77
CA SER A 133 14.90 29.44 -14.14
C SER A 133 15.92 30.57 -14.28
N GLY A 134 16.51 30.75 -15.45
CA GLY A 134 17.42 31.87 -15.72
C GLY A 134 18.71 31.51 -16.43
N GLU A 135 19.52 32.53 -16.72
CA GLU A 135 20.69 32.44 -17.61
C GLU A 135 22.01 32.34 -16.83
N SER A 136 22.01 32.74 -15.56
CA SER A 136 23.22 32.73 -14.73
C SER A 136 22.90 32.75 -13.24
N ARG A 137 23.89 32.46 -12.39
CA ARG A 137 23.75 32.58 -10.92
C ARG A 137 23.32 33.98 -10.45
N LYS A 138 23.56 35.05 -11.21
CA LYS A 138 23.20 36.43 -10.82
C LYS A 138 21.86 36.90 -11.41
N ARG A 139 21.27 36.10 -12.30
CA ARG A 139 20.05 36.41 -13.04
C ARG A 139 19.25 35.11 -13.21
N ARG A 140 18.58 34.74 -12.14
CA ARG A 140 17.78 33.52 -12.04
C ARG A 140 16.74 33.66 -10.94
N ASP A 141 15.76 32.78 -10.97
CA ASP A 141 14.78 32.56 -9.91
C ASP A 141 14.96 31.13 -9.39
N ASP A 142 14.92 30.94 -8.08
CA ASP A 142 14.88 29.62 -7.45
C ASP A 142 13.45 29.38 -6.91
N TYR A 143 12.81 28.31 -7.32
CA TYR A 143 11.42 27.99 -6.96
C TYR A 143 11.37 26.90 -5.90
N TRP A 144 11.04 27.31 -4.68
CA TRP A 144 10.86 26.41 -3.55
C TRP A 144 9.46 25.80 -3.59
N PRO A 145 9.33 24.47 -3.63
CA PRO A 145 8.04 23.83 -3.70
C PRO A 145 7.34 23.75 -2.34
N ALA A 146 6.02 23.69 -2.36
CA ALA A 146 5.23 23.10 -1.28
C ALA A 146 4.12 22.22 -1.87
N VAL A 147 3.71 21.21 -1.11
CA VAL A 147 2.60 20.31 -1.43
C VAL A 147 1.56 20.45 -0.34
N GLU A 148 0.41 21.01 -0.66
CA GLU A 148 -0.69 21.27 0.27
C GLU A 148 -1.81 20.24 0.05
N LEU A 149 -2.27 19.58 1.10
CA LEU A 149 -3.38 18.64 1.05
C LEU A 149 -4.69 19.43 1.07
N VAL A 150 -5.50 19.28 0.03
CA VAL A 150 -6.70 20.13 -0.19
C VAL A 150 -8.00 19.35 -0.32
N GLY A 151 -7.96 18.03 -0.23
CA GLY A 151 -9.18 17.21 -0.20
C GLY A 151 -8.91 15.72 -0.24
N GLY A 152 -9.96 14.94 0.01
CA GLY A 152 -9.96 13.49 -0.12
C GLY A 152 -11.33 12.89 0.16
N VAL A 153 -11.46 11.60 -0.13
CA VAL A 153 -12.70 10.81 0.02
C VAL A 153 -12.34 9.52 0.75
N PRO A 154 -13.10 9.09 1.79
CA PRO A 154 -14.41 9.60 2.22
C PRO A 154 -14.36 10.85 3.12
N ALA A 155 -13.20 11.16 3.68
CA ALA A 155 -12.95 12.36 4.48
C ALA A 155 -11.60 12.96 4.09
N MET A 156 -11.34 14.19 4.54
CA MET A 156 -10.04 14.84 4.34
C MET A 156 -8.97 14.04 5.11
N PRO A 157 -7.95 13.47 4.43
CA PRO A 157 -6.87 12.79 5.12
C PRO A 157 -5.93 13.81 5.78
N THR A 158 -4.91 13.31 6.46
CA THR A 158 -3.80 14.15 6.94
C THR A 158 -2.46 13.60 6.48
N PHE A 159 -1.44 14.42 6.40
CA PHE A 159 -0.07 13.93 6.27
C PHE A 159 0.55 13.62 7.62
N SER A 160 1.41 12.59 7.65
CA SER A 160 2.42 12.40 8.69
C SER A 160 3.78 12.11 8.04
N TRP A 161 4.85 12.49 8.73
CA TRP A 161 6.21 12.22 8.26
C TRP A 161 6.51 10.72 8.32
N ALA A 162 7.13 10.17 7.27
CA ALA A 162 7.62 8.79 7.25
C ALA A 162 9.13 8.69 7.01
N ALA A 163 9.68 9.50 6.11
CA ALA A 163 11.11 9.52 5.81
C ALA A 163 11.55 10.85 5.16
N GLY A 164 12.83 11.21 5.32
CA GLY A 164 13.44 12.32 4.58
C GLY A 164 12.92 13.70 4.94
N PHE A 165 12.74 14.54 3.92
CA PHE A 165 12.39 15.97 4.01
C PHE A 165 13.42 16.85 4.76
N PRO A 166 14.74 16.74 4.50
CA PRO A 166 15.70 17.66 5.10
C PRO A 166 15.34 19.12 4.76
N GLY A 167 15.35 20.04 5.73
CA GLY A 167 14.98 21.46 5.49
C GLY A 167 13.49 21.71 5.19
N TYR A 168 12.67 20.66 5.24
CA TYR A 168 11.21 20.71 5.05
C TYR A 168 10.51 20.18 6.30
N ARG A 169 9.26 20.58 6.47
CA ARG A 169 8.37 20.09 7.51
C ARG A 169 7.14 19.46 6.90
N VAL A 170 6.74 18.32 7.46
CA VAL A 170 5.45 17.69 7.19
C VAL A 170 4.50 18.08 8.33
N THR A 171 3.50 18.88 8.03
CA THR A 171 2.33 19.14 8.91
C THR A 171 1.19 18.23 8.51
N SER A 172 0.07 18.27 9.23
CA SER A 172 -1.12 17.47 8.89
C SER A 172 -1.71 17.79 7.51
N ASP A 173 -1.40 18.95 6.95
CA ASP A 173 -2.00 19.49 5.72
C ASP A 173 -0.96 19.94 4.68
N ALA A 174 0.34 19.90 4.97
CA ALA A 174 1.34 20.37 4.01
C ALA A 174 2.72 19.71 4.18
N ILE A 175 3.45 19.68 3.07
CA ILE A 175 4.91 19.49 3.02
C ILE A 175 5.49 20.81 2.52
N ALA A 176 6.18 21.55 3.37
CA ALA A 176 6.63 22.91 3.08
C ALA A 176 8.05 23.17 3.64
N PRO A 177 8.83 24.08 3.03
CA PRO A 177 10.16 24.38 3.52
C PRO A 177 10.09 25.05 4.89
N GLU A 178 11.00 24.70 5.80
CA GLU A 178 11.06 25.34 7.12
C GLU A 178 11.48 26.80 7.03
N ARG A 179 12.32 27.11 6.04
CA ARG A 179 12.79 28.45 5.72
C ARG A 179 13.02 28.56 4.22
N VAL A 180 12.71 29.72 3.67
CA VAL A 180 13.06 30.06 2.29
C VAL A 180 14.16 31.12 2.31
N TYR A 181 15.19 30.93 1.50
CA TYR A 181 16.34 31.81 1.44
C TYR A 181 17.07 31.70 0.09
N PRO A 182 17.87 32.70 -0.31
CA PRO A 182 18.76 32.60 -1.45
C PRO A 182 19.78 31.47 -1.27
N ALA A 183 19.61 30.39 -2.03
CA ALA A 183 20.44 29.20 -1.94
C ALA A 183 21.69 29.29 -2.83
N ARG A 184 22.79 28.66 -2.39
CA ARG A 184 24.01 28.48 -3.21
C ARG A 184 24.01 27.17 -3.99
N SER A 185 23.14 26.23 -3.61
CA SER A 185 23.00 24.89 -4.18
C SER A 185 21.53 24.53 -4.33
N THR A 186 21.18 23.81 -5.38
CA THR A 186 19.83 23.31 -5.65
C THR A 186 19.84 21.78 -5.52
N THR A 187 19.86 21.31 -4.28
CA THR A 187 19.86 19.87 -3.94
C THR A 187 18.67 19.53 -3.05
N CYS A 188 18.44 18.24 -2.81
CA CYS A 188 17.49 17.78 -1.80
C CYS A 188 17.76 18.48 -0.46
N GLY A 189 16.73 19.07 0.11
CA GLY A 189 16.74 19.83 1.37
C GLY A 189 17.33 21.23 1.35
N VAL A 190 17.66 21.72 0.14
CA VAL A 190 17.80 23.15 -0.11
C VAL A 190 16.62 23.57 -0.97
N VAL A 191 16.72 23.59 -2.29
CA VAL A 191 15.60 23.98 -3.18
C VAL A 191 14.71 22.81 -3.57
N TYR A 192 15.27 21.60 -3.68
CA TYR A 192 14.48 20.42 -4.04
C TYR A 192 13.97 19.72 -2.78
N THR A 193 12.71 19.31 -2.78
CA THR A 193 12.11 18.51 -1.72
C THR A 193 12.15 17.03 -2.07
N CYS A 194 12.62 16.24 -1.12
CA CYS A 194 12.81 14.80 -1.24
C CYS A 194 12.45 14.16 0.11
N GLY A 195 11.46 13.29 0.14
CA GLY A 195 10.96 12.64 1.36
C GLY A 195 9.74 11.77 1.09
N THR A 196 9.27 11.08 2.12
CA THR A 196 8.04 10.28 2.08
C THR A 196 7.09 10.76 3.17
N ALA A 197 5.86 11.09 2.76
CA ALA A 197 4.76 11.40 3.66
C ALA A 197 3.71 10.28 3.59
N LYS A 198 3.21 9.86 4.75
CA LYS A 198 2.06 8.98 4.85
C LYS A 198 0.79 9.82 4.75
N VAL A 199 -0.17 9.39 3.94
CA VAL A 199 -1.51 10.00 3.82
C VAL A 199 -2.44 9.26 4.77
N ASN A 200 -2.55 9.72 6.01
CA ASN A 200 -3.26 9.01 7.07
C ASN A 200 -4.77 8.91 6.79
N GLY A 201 -5.31 7.71 6.99
CA GLY A 201 -6.70 7.33 6.79
C GLY A 201 -6.89 6.35 5.64
N THR A 202 -8.11 5.81 5.52
CA THR A 202 -8.50 4.98 4.38
C THR A 202 -9.12 5.86 3.31
N VAL A 203 -8.49 5.93 2.13
CA VAL A 203 -8.85 6.87 1.07
C VAL A 203 -9.08 6.19 -0.27
N SER A 204 -10.16 6.59 -0.96
CA SER A 204 -10.34 6.31 -2.38
C SER A 204 -9.70 7.40 -3.24
N THR A 205 -9.65 8.63 -2.73
CA THR A 205 -9.00 9.75 -3.37
C THR A 205 -8.31 10.65 -2.36
N PHE A 206 -7.24 11.30 -2.77
CA PHE A 206 -6.72 12.50 -2.12
C PHE A 206 -6.25 13.51 -3.17
N THR A 207 -6.39 14.79 -2.88
CA THR A 207 -5.98 15.88 -3.78
C THR A 207 -4.93 16.72 -3.09
N VAL A 208 -3.81 16.94 -3.77
CA VAL A 208 -2.79 17.90 -3.36
C VAL A 208 -2.75 19.09 -4.30
N LYS A 209 -2.34 20.23 -3.79
CA LYS A 209 -2.01 21.41 -4.56
C LYS A 209 -0.49 21.61 -4.53
N LEU A 210 0.10 21.74 -5.71
CA LEU A 210 1.50 22.08 -5.88
C LEU A 210 1.65 23.61 -5.87
N LYS A 211 2.60 24.10 -5.09
CA LYS A 211 2.89 25.54 -4.94
C LYS A 211 4.38 25.80 -5.17
N ALA A 212 4.70 27.01 -5.60
CA ALA A 212 6.06 27.48 -5.78
C ALA A 212 6.24 28.84 -5.11
N TYR A 213 7.31 28.98 -4.32
CA TYR A 213 7.75 30.27 -3.79
C TYR A 213 8.96 30.75 -4.60
N ASP A 214 8.89 31.97 -5.12
CA ASP A 214 9.97 32.54 -5.94
C ASP A 214 11.00 33.27 -5.07
N VAL A 215 12.26 32.87 -5.22
CA VAL A 215 13.42 33.63 -4.73
C VAL A 215 14.19 34.19 -5.91
N ARG A 216 14.04 35.49 -6.15
CA ARG A 216 14.63 36.17 -7.32
C ARG A 216 16.06 36.64 -7.07
N HIS A 217 16.92 36.40 -8.05
CA HIS A 217 18.27 36.94 -8.11
C HIS A 217 18.40 37.95 -9.26
N GLY A 218 18.77 39.18 -8.93
CA GLY A 218 18.98 40.24 -9.92
C GLY A 218 17.67 40.62 -10.63
N ARG A 219 17.63 40.48 -11.95
CA ARG A 219 16.42 40.75 -12.75
C ARG A 219 15.47 39.54 -12.89
N GLY A 220 15.82 38.41 -12.27
CA GLY A 220 15.07 37.16 -12.35
C GLY A 220 15.24 36.37 -13.64
N GLY A 221 14.55 35.23 -13.69
CA GLY A 221 14.56 34.27 -14.79
C GLY A 221 13.63 34.66 -15.95
N SER A 222 13.54 33.79 -16.96
CA SER A 222 12.68 34.00 -18.13
C SER A 222 11.28 33.43 -17.91
N MET A 223 11.17 32.11 -17.94
CA MET A 223 9.95 31.35 -17.75
C MET A 223 10.04 30.58 -16.43
N PRO A 224 9.08 30.74 -15.50
CA PRO A 224 9.04 29.93 -14.29
C PRO A 224 9.00 28.44 -14.63
N GLN A 225 9.84 27.66 -13.93
CA GLN A 225 10.06 26.24 -14.18
C GLN A 225 10.12 25.48 -12.85
N LEU A 226 9.21 24.54 -12.65
CA LEU A 226 9.14 23.71 -11.44
C LEU A 226 9.05 22.24 -11.86
N TRP A 227 10.05 21.45 -11.50
CA TRP A 227 9.97 20.00 -11.61
C TRP A 227 9.14 19.46 -10.46
N ALA A 228 8.26 18.49 -10.72
CA ALA A 228 7.58 17.73 -9.68
C ALA A 228 7.67 16.24 -9.96
N ALA A 229 8.15 15.49 -8.97
CA ALA A 229 8.48 14.09 -9.08
C ALA A 229 7.80 13.33 -7.95
N PHE A 230 6.84 12.46 -8.30
CA PHE A 230 6.03 11.71 -7.35
C PHE A 230 6.03 10.21 -7.63
N LYS A 231 6.14 9.42 -6.57
CA LYS A 231 5.85 7.98 -6.58
C LYS A 231 4.87 7.64 -5.47
N LEU A 232 4.31 6.44 -5.53
CA LEU A 232 3.38 5.93 -4.53
C LEU A 232 3.74 4.52 -4.11
N SER A 233 3.52 4.24 -2.83
CA SER A 233 3.44 2.89 -2.31
C SER A 233 2.22 2.73 -1.40
N LEU A 234 1.84 1.49 -1.17
CA LEU A 234 0.73 1.13 -0.32
C LEU A 234 1.26 0.44 0.95
N ALA A 235 0.48 0.53 2.02
CA ALA A 235 0.60 -0.34 3.17
C ALA A 235 0.26 -1.77 2.73
N GLU A 236 1.00 -2.73 3.23
CA GLU A 236 0.88 -4.13 2.82
C GLU A 236 0.88 -5.02 4.06
N ASP A 237 0.14 -6.10 4.00
CA ASP A 237 0.16 -7.17 5.00
C ASP A 237 0.71 -8.43 4.33
N VAL A 238 1.56 -9.17 5.03
CA VAL A 238 2.46 -10.15 4.42
C VAL A 238 2.54 -11.41 5.26
N SER A 239 2.37 -12.54 4.58
CA SER A 239 2.38 -13.85 5.22
C SER A 239 3.73 -14.20 5.88
N ASP A 240 3.72 -14.77 7.08
CA ASP A 240 4.91 -15.07 7.87
C ASP A 240 5.11 -16.57 8.20
N ALA A 241 4.24 -17.47 7.70
CA ALA A 241 4.41 -18.91 7.83
C ALA A 241 5.77 -19.37 7.25
N PRO A 242 6.29 -20.54 7.69
CA PRO A 242 7.56 -21.07 7.19
C PRO A 242 7.63 -21.09 5.66
N ALA A 243 8.82 -20.83 5.12
CA ALA A 243 9.01 -20.60 3.68
C ALA A 243 8.48 -21.72 2.76
N SER A 244 8.33 -22.96 3.25
CA SER A 244 7.76 -24.07 2.49
C SER A 244 6.29 -23.85 2.10
N PHE A 245 5.53 -23.10 2.91
CA PHE A 245 4.11 -22.80 2.67
C PHE A 245 3.89 -21.78 1.54
N GLY A 246 4.97 -21.20 1.03
CA GLY A 246 4.92 -20.12 0.06
C GLY A 246 4.38 -18.82 0.65
N VAL A 247 4.33 -17.79 -0.18
CA VAL A 247 4.16 -16.42 0.30
C VAL A 247 2.94 -15.75 -0.30
N ALA A 248 2.19 -15.02 0.52
CA ALA A 248 1.11 -14.13 0.13
C ALA A 248 1.37 -12.72 0.64
N SER A 249 0.79 -11.73 -0.03
CA SER A 249 0.79 -10.35 0.43
C SER A 249 -0.44 -9.61 -0.09
N HIS A 250 -0.97 -8.70 0.73
CA HIS A 250 -2.19 -7.96 0.48
C HIS A 250 -1.92 -6.47 0.57
N ALA A 251 -2.47 -5.67 -0.34
CA ALA A 251 -2.58 -4.24 -0.07
C ALA A 251 -3.65 -4.00 1.00
N ILE A 252 -3.35 -3.19 2.01
CA ILE A 252 -4.27 -2.94 3.12
C ILE A 252 -5.33 -1.92 2.68
N THR A 253 -6.60 -2.28 2.88
CA THR A 253 -7.75 -1.46 2.47
C THR A 253 -8.67 -1.16 3.66
N ASP A 254 -9.97 -1.07 3.41
CA ASP A 254 -11.04 -0.91 4.40
C ASP A 254 -11.57 -2.25 4.96
N SER A 255 -11.05 -3.37 4.48
CA SER A 255 -11.45 -4.70 4.93
C SER A 255 -10.22 -5.42 5.45
N HIS A 256 -10.32 -6.15 6.56
CA HIS A 256 -9.17 -6.75 7.24
C HIS A 256 -9.59 -7.95 8.10
N LEU A 257 -8.63 -8.82 8.42
CA LEU A 257 -8.83 -9.95 9.31
C LEU A 257 -8.73 -9.47 10.76
N GLY A 258 -9.30 -10.25 11.66
CA GLY A 258 -9.20 -10.04 13.09
C GLY A 258 -9.73 -8.70 13.60
N TRP A 259 -9.08 -8.17 14.64
CA TRP A 259 -9.58 -7.04 15.44
C TRP A 259 -8.90 -5.72 15.09
N SER A 260 -7.67 -5.80 14.60
CA SER A 260 -6.85 -4.68 14.21
C SER A 260 -6.23 -4.92 12.84
N VAL A 261 -5.48 -3.94 12.36
CA VAL A 261 -4.80 -4.03 11.07
C VAL A 261 -3.31 -4.18 11.34
N SER A 262 -2.68 -5.19 10.74
CA SER A 262 -1.23 -5.42 10.73
C SER A 262 -0.64 -4.84 9.44
N ASP A 263 0.13 -3.73 9.53
CA ASP A 263 0.91 -3.21 8.39
C ASP A 263 2.36 -3.68 8.49
N ASP A 264 2.76 -4.44 7.49
CA ASP A 264 4.10 -4.95 7.29
C ASP A 264 4.93 -4.05 6.39
N HIS A 265 6.25 -4.21 6.48
CA HIS A 265 7.20 -3.46 5.66
C HIS A 265 6.88 -1.95 5.66
N THR A 266 6.71 -1.36 6.85
CA THR A 266 6.33 0.06 7.01
C THR A 266 7.31 1.06 6.35
N GLY A 267 8.47 0.57 5.91
CA GLY A 267 9.45 1.30 5.10
C GLY A 267 9.76 0.74 3.71
N GLU A 268 9.17 -0.35 3.22
CA GLU A 268 9.58 -0.89 1.92
C GLU A 268 8.39 -1.18 1.01
N VAL A 269 8.61 -1.12 -0.31
CA VAL A 269 7.64 -1.63 -1.30
C VAL A 269 8.22 -2.90 -1.86
N SER A 270 7.48 -4.00 -1.70
CA SER A 270 7.92 -5.27 -2.28
C SER A 270 7.41 -5.44 -3.71
N MET A 271 8.27 -5.93 -4.60
CA MET A 271 7.91 -6.19 -6.00
C MET A 271 7.53 -7.66 -6.25
N THR A 272 7.61 -8.49 -5.21
CA THR A 272 7.19 -9.88 -5.13
C THR A 272 6.67 -10.16 -3.72
N PRO A 273 5.75 -11.09 -3.49
CA PRO A 273 5.45 -11.48 -2.11
C PRO A 273 6.75 -11.96 -1.43
N ARG A 274 7.03 -11.52 -0.19
CA ARG A 274 8.22 -11.94 0.58
C ARG A 274 7.80 -12.62 1.88
N ALA A 275 8.44 -13.72 2.26
CA ALA A 275 8.19 -14.28 3.58
C ALA A 275 8.78 -13.34 4.63
N LEU A 276 8.03 -13.09 5.69
CA LEU A 276 8.54 -12.40 6.87
C LEU A 276 9.01 -13.41 7.93
N PRO A 277 9.92 -13.01 8.83
CA PRO A 277 10.10 -13.73 10.08
C PRO A 277 8.79 -13.70 10.86
N LEU A 278 8.48 -14.80 11.56
CA LEU A 278 7.31 -14.89 12.44
C LEU A 278 7.22 -13.69 13.38
N ASP A 279 6.03 -13.08 13.43
CA ASP A 279 5.75 -11.96 14.29
C ASP A 279 4.55 -12.22 15.23
N THR A 280 3.98 -11.15 15.78
CA THR A 280 2.81 -11.24 16.67
C THR A 280 1.72 -10.23 16.27
N GLY A 281 1.72 -9.74 15.02
CA GLY A 281 0.72 -8.82 14.49
C GLY A 281 -0.63 -9.51 14.31
N ASP A 282 -0.59 -10.79 13.94
CA ASP A 282 -1.75 -11.60 13.58
C ASP A 282 -2.71 -11.85 14.76
N ASP A 283 -3.94 -11.34 14.64
CA ASP A 283 -4.95 -11.35 15.69
C ASP A 283 -6.27 -12.06 15.31
N ALA A 284 -6.39 -12.58 14.08
CA ALA A 284 -7.58 -13.28 13.58
C ALA A 284 -7.94 -14.56 14.35
N MET A 285 -7.03 -15.09 15.16
CA MET A 285 -7.28 -16.23 16.03
C MET A 285 -7.28 -15.89 17.52
N GLU A 286 -7.29 -14.60 17.91
CA GLU A 286 -7.28 -14.22 19.32
C GLU A 286 -8.58 -14.67 20.00
N GLY A 287 -8.45 -15.42 21.11
CA GLY A 287 -9.57 -16.10 21.78
C GLY A 287 -10.07 -17.39 21.09
N GLY A 288 -9.27 -17.99 20.20
CA GLY A 288 -9.66 -19.09 19.30
C GLY A 288 -10.31 -20.35 19.91
N GLU A 289 -10.12 -20.63 21.20
CA GLU A 289 -10.80 -21.75 21.88
C GLU A 289 -12.32 -21.59 21.90
N GLU A 290 -12.83 -20.36 22.07
CA GLU A 290 -14.28 -20.09 22.15
C GLU A 290 -14.93 -19.93 20.77
N ARG A 291 -14.11 -19.79 19.72
CA ARG A 291 -14.53 -19.48 18.35
C ARG A 291 -14.44 -20.67 17.41
N SER A 292 -14.09 -21.84 17.93
CA SER A 292 -13.92 -23.06 17.16
C SER A 292 -14.85 -24.15 17.66
N VAL A 293 -15.48 -24.86 16.73
CA VAL A 293 -16.41 -25.95 17.01
C VAL A 293 -16.07 -27.12 16.11
N LEU A 294 -15.74 -28.26 16.72
CA LEU A 294 -15.69 -29.53 16.02
C LEU A 294 -17.03 -30.23 16.17
N SER A 295 -17.63 -30.62 15.05
CA SER A 295 -18.89 -31.35 15.04
C SER A 295 -18.88 -32.41 13.94
N GLY A 296 -18.87 -33.68 14.36
CA GLY A 296 -18.71 -34.80 13.46
C GLY A 296 -17.35 -34.74 12.74
N ARG A 297 -17.39 -34.59 11.40
CA ARG A 297 -16.22 -34.60 10.50
C ARG A 297 -15.88 -33.21 9.99
N ARG A 298 -16.27 -32.17 10.74
CA ARG A 298 -16.10 -30.78 10.33
C ARG A 298 -15.49 -29.98 11.45
N CYS A 299 -14.49 -29.20 11.10
CA CYS A 299 -13.93 -28.14 11.92
C CYS A 299 -14.52 -26.83 11.45
N ARG A 300 -15.18 -26.11 12.35
CA ARG A 300 -15.67 -24.76 12.09
C ARG A 300 -14.86 -23.77 12.92
N ILE A 301 -14.42 -22.68 12.29
CA ILE A 301 -13.77 -21.55 12.97
C ILE A 301 -14.52 -20.27 12.60
N SER A 302 -14.87 -19.48 13.60
CA SER A 302 -15.40 -18.12 13.46
C SER A 302 -14.24 -17.12 13.53
N VAL A 303 -13.86 -16.57 12.39
CA VAL A 303 -12.76 -15.61 12.25
C VAL A 303 -13.34 -14.21 12.41
N PRO A 304 -12.88 -13.38 13.37
CA PRO A 304 -13.25 -11.97 13.40
C PRO A 304 -12.77 -11.31 12.11
N VAL A 305 -13.57 -10.41 11.56
CA VAL A 305 -13.24 -9.64 10.36
C VAL A 305 -13.80 -8.24 10.49
N THR A 306 -13.27 -7.30 9.74
CA THR A 306 -13.98 -6.07 9.38
C THR A 306 -14.14 -6.06 7.87
N ALA A 307 -15.39 -6.07 7.37
CA ALA A 307 -15.66 -6.02 5.94
C ALA A 307 -16.15 -4.62 5.53
N GLY A 308 -15.28 -3.80 4.95
CA GLY A 308 -15.66 -2.50 4.36
C GLY A 308 -16.43 -2.62 3.04
N SER A 309 -16.44 -3.80 2.43
CA SER A 309 -17.26 -4.15 1.27
C SER A 309 -17.44 -5.68 1.20
N PRO A 310 -18.32 -6.22 0.32
CA PRO A 310 -18.47 -7.66 0.17
C PRO A 310 -17.14 -8.35 -0.12
N SER A 311 -16.78 -9.28 0.76
CA SER A 311 -15.44 -9.87 0.83
C SER A 311 -15.49 -11.39 0.77
N LYS A 312 -14.40 -12.01 0.30
CA LYS A 312 -14.18 -13.45 0.40
C LYS A 312 -13.14 -13.69 1.47
N VAL A 313 -13.45 -14.59 2.40
CA VAL A 313 -12.49 -15.12 3.37
C VAL A 313 -12.16 -16.54 2.97
N ALA A 314 -10.88 -16.86 2.92
CA ALA A 314 -10.36 -18.18 2.65
C ALA A 314 -9.39 -18.57 3.76
N GLY A 315 -9.36 -19.85 4.10
CA GLY A 315 -8.35 -20.36 5.02
C GLY A 315 -7.88 -21.76 4.65
N TRP A 316 -6.62 -22.04 4.94
CA TRP A 316 -5.96 -23.33 4.70
C TRP A 316 -5.40 -23.84 6.02
N ILE A 317 -5.57 -25.12 6.32
CA ILE A 317 -4.96 -25.78 7.48
C ILE A 317 -4.14 -26.96 6.95
N ASP A 318 -2.84 -26.94 7.20
CA ASP A 318 -1.89 -28.01 6.83
C ASP A 318 -2.13 -29.26 7.69
N PHE A 319 -3.13 -30.04 7.30
CA PHE A 319 -3.58 -31.18 8.10
C PHE A 319 -2.63 -32.37 7.98
N ASP A 320 -1.99 -32.55 6.83
CA ASP A 320 -1.10 -33.68 6.58
C ASP A 320 0.37 -33.40 6.94
N ARG A 321 0.70 -32.14 7.26
CA ARG A 321 2.02 -31.66 7.70
C ARG A 321 3.10 -31.82 6.66
N ASP A 322 2.75 -31.74 5.40
CA ASP A 322 3.72 -31.82 4.31
C ASP A 322 4.39 -30.46 4.01
N GLY A 323 3.98 -29.41 4.72
CA GLY A 323 4.62 -28.10 4.70
C GLY A 323 4.16 -27.20 3.56
N ARG A 324 3.02 -27.50 2.92
CA ARG A 324 2.35 -26.65 1.93
C ARG A 324 0.86 -26.52 2.26
N PHE A 325 0.21 -25.56 1.61
CA PHE A 325 -1.25 -25.40 1.67
C PHE A 325 -1.88 -25.93 0.40
N ASP A 326 -2.57 -27.06 0.52
CA ASP A 326 -3.18 -27.75 -0.61
C ASP A 326 -4.64 -27.33 -0.85
N ALA A 327 -5.17 -27.66 -2.04
CA ALA A 327 -6.50 -27.20 -2.44
C ALA A 327 -7.64 -27.84 -1.64
N ASP A 328 -7.45 -29.07 -1.16
CA ASP A 328 -8.38 -29.81 -0.30
C ASP A 328 -8.30 -29.41 1.18
N GLU A 329 -7.28 -28.65 1.56
CA GLU A 329 -7.13 -28.04 2.89
C GLU A 329 -7.83 -26.69 3.02
N ARG A 330 -8.47 -26.21 1.93
CA ARG A 330 -9.09 -24.90 1.86
C ARG A 330 -10.54 -24.92 2.32
N ALA A 331 -10.90 -23.96 3.17
CA ALA A 331 -12.27 -23.51 3.39
C ALA A 331 -12.44 -22.09 2.87
N THR A 332 -13.63 -21.74 2.40
CA THR A 332 -13.95 -20.37 1.97
C THR A 332 -15.35 -19.98 2.39
N THR A 333 -15.57 -18.70 2.65
CA THR A 333 -16.89 -18.12 2.86
C THR A 333 -16.95 -16.72 2.25
N LEU A 334 -18.17 -16.24 2.01
CA LEU A 334 -18.45 -14.86 1.61
C LEU A 334 -19.02 -14.12 2.81
N VAL A 335 -18.61 -12.88 2.99
CA VAL A 335 -19.16 -11.98 4.00
C VAL A 335 -19.62 -10.68 3.35
N ASP A 336 -20.75 -10.18 3.81
CA ASP A 336 -21.30 -8.90 3.35
C ASP A 336 -20.56 -7.72 3.98
N GLU A 337 -20.74 -6.52 3.41
CA GLU A 337 -20.29 -5.27 4.02
C GLU A 337 -20.85 -5.13 5.44
N GLY A 338 -19.99 -4.72 6.38
CA GLY A 338 -20.32 -4.57 7.79
C GLY A 338 -20.27 -5.87 8.61
N ALA A 339 -19.93 -7.01 7.99
CA ALA A 339 -19.71 -8.25 8.74
C ALA A 339 -18.54 -8.09 9.74
N THR A 340 -18.74 -8.65 10.94
CA THR A 340 -17.75 -8.68 12.02
C THR A 340 -17.11 -10.04 12.21
N ASP A 341 -17.67 -11.08 11.60
CA ASP A 341 -17.20 -12.46 11.72
C ASP A 341 -17.43 -13.21 10.41
N ALA A 342 -16.56 -14.17 10.13
CA ALA A 342 -16.59 -15.06 8.99
C ALA A 342 -16.49 -16.52 9.46
N GLU A 343 -17.51 -17.33 9.17
CA GLU A 343 -17.47 -18.76 9.49
C GLU A 343 -16.79 -19.55 8.37
N LEU A 344 -15.63 -20.15 8.67
CA LEU A 344 -14.95 -21.11 7.80
C LEU A 344 -15.21 -22.53 8.31
N THR A 345 -15.44 -23.46 7.39
CA THR A 345 -15.69 -24.87 7.72
C THR A 345 -14.84 -25.80 6.86
N TRP A 346 -13.96 -26.57 7.51
CA TRP A 346 -13.11 -27.58 6.89
C TRP A 346 -13.67 -28.98 7.14
N PRO A 347 -13.56 -29.91 6.17
CA PRO A 347 -13.66 -31.32 6.46
C PRO A 347 -12.44 -31.76 7.29
N ILE A 348 -12.68 -32.50 8.37
CA ILE A 348 -11.61 -33.12 9.17
C ILE A 348 -11.13 -34.39 8.42
N PRO A 349 -9.81 -34.54 8.19
CA PRO A 349 -9.26 -35.77 7.63
C PRO A 349 -9.39 -36.95 8.60
N GLU A 350 -9.21 -38.18 8.12
CA GLU A 350 -9.46 -39.38 8.93
C GLU A 350 -8.52 -39.52 10.12
N SER A 351 -7.30 -38.99 9.98
CA SER A 351 -6.33 -38.87 11.04
C SER A 351 -5.95 -37.40 11.21
N LEU A 352 -6.23 -36.83 12.38
CA LEU A 352 -5.66 -35.56 12.80
C LEU A 352 -4.28 -35.82 13.41
N PRO A 353 -3.25 -35.04 13.06
CA PRO A 353 -1.94 -35.25 13.62
C PRO A 353 -1.87 -34.67 15.04
N ALA A 354 -1.17 -35.35 15.96
CA ALA A 354 -0.95 -34.85 17.31
C ALA A 354 0.08 -33.69 17.30
N GLY A 355 -0.25 -32.54 17.89
CA GLY A 355 0.63 -31.36 17.96
C GLY A 355 0.24 -30.22 16.99
N PRO A 356 1.13 -29.23 16.79
CA PRO A 356 0.77 -28.05 16.02
C PRO A 356 0.73 -28.29 14.50
N VAL A 357 -0.12 -27.53 13.82
CA VAL A 357 -0.21 -27.38 12.36
C VAL A 357 -0.21 -25.90 12.00
N TRP A 358 0.10 -25.58 10.74
CA TRP A 358 0.01 -24.22 10.23
C TRP A 358 -1.35 -23.97 9.62
N MET A 359 -1.84 -22.74 9.79
CA MET A 359 -3.04 -22.24 9.15
C MET A 359 -2.73 -20.89 8.52
N ARG A 360 -3.25 -20.65 7.30
CA ARG A 360 -3.27 -19.34 6.68
C ARG A 360 -4.69 -18.88 6.52
N LEU A 361 -4.99 -17.66 6.90
CA LEU A 361 -6.24 -16.96 6.65
C LEU A 361 -5.96 -15.84 5.65
N ARG A 362 -6.88 -15.64 4.70
CA ARG A 362 -6.81 -14.54 3.73
C ARG A 362 -8.19 -13.93 3.60
N LEU A 363 -8.28 -12.61 3.71
CA LEU A 363 -9.47 -11.84 3.33
C LEU A 363 -9.13 -11.01 2.10
N VAL A 364 -10.04 -10.97 1.11
CA VAL A 364 -9.95 -10.00 0.01
C VAL A 364 -11.33 -9.39 -0.23
N ALA A 365 -11.35 -8.07 -0.40
CA ALA A 365 -12.53 -7.25 -0.69
C ALA A 365 -13.03 -7.45 -2.14
N ARG A 366 -13.32 -8.72 -2.50
CA ARG A 366 -13.97 -9.16 -3.74
C ARG A 366 -14.31 -10.65 -3.68
N ALA A 367 -15.57 -11.00 -3.94
CA ALA A 367 -16.11 -12.37 -3.82
C ALA A 367 -15.40 -13.48 -4.64
N GLU A 368 -14.66 -13.14 -5.69
CA GLU A 368 -14.09 -14.12 -6.65
C GLU A 368 -12.57 -14.34 -6.53
N SER A 369 -11.89 -13.68 -5.58
CA SER A 369 -10.46 -13.36 -5.75
C SER A 369 -9.44 -14.16 -4.91
N VAL A 370 -9.90 -15.08 -4.05
CA VAL A 370 -9.01 -15.78 -3.09
C VAL A 370 -9.12 -17.29 -3.22
N ASP A 371 -8.48 -17.84 -4.25
CA ASP A 371 -8.43 -19.30 -4.48
C ASP A 371 -7.03 -19.89 -4.26
N SER A 372 -6.03 -19.06 -3.96
CA SER A 372 -4.64 -19.48 -3.75
C SER A 372 -4.16 -19.07 -2.36
N ALA A 373 -3.40 -19.93 -1.68
CA ALA A 373 -2.75 -19.59 -0.42
C ALA A 373 -1.55 -18.64 -0.59
N THR A 374 -1.09 -18.46 -1.84
CA THR A 374 0.08 -17.65 -2.19
C THR A 374 -0.27 -16.58 -3.22
N GLY A 375 0.62 -15.60 -3.37
CA GLY A 375 0.52 -14.51 -4.34
C GLY A 375 -0.09 -13.24 -3.78
N TRP A 376 -0.10 -12.20 -4.63
CA TRP A 376 -0.65 -10.90 -4.32
C TRP A 376 -2.18 -10.91 -4.23
N ALA A 377 -2.71 -10.06 -3.36
CA ALA A 377 -4.07 -9.58 -3.42
C ALA A 377 -4.07 -8.05 -3.37
N ASP A 378 -5.04 -7.44 -4.05
CA ASP A 378 -5.20 -5.99 -4.12
C ASP A 378 -6.04 -5.43 -2.96
N SER A 379 -6.45 -6.24 -1.99
CA SER A 379 -7.13 -5.78 -0.76
C SER A 379 -7.04 -6.80 0.37
N GLY A 380 -7.41 -6.36 1.56
CA GLY A 380 -7.54 -7.22 2.73
C GLY A 380 -6.21 -7.51 3.41
N GLU A 381 -6.13 -8.69 4.01
CA GLU A 381 -5.00 -9.16 4.83
C GLU A 381 -4.80 -10.66 4.64
N VAL A 382 -3.61 -11.12 4.98
CA VAL A 382 -3.16 -12.50 5.10
C VAL A 382 -2.50 -12.70 6.47
N GLU A 383 -3.10 -13.57 7.27
CA GLU A 383 -2.52 -13.93 8.57
C GLU A 383 -2.20 -15.43 8.64
N ASP A 384 -1.09 -15.76 9.28
CA ASP A 384 -0.56 -17.08 9.47
C ASP A 384 -0.52 -17.45 10.96
N HIS A 385 -1.10 -18.60 11.28
CA HIS A 385 -1.29 -19.03 12.66
C HIS A 385 -0.78 -20.45 12.86
N GLN A 386 -0.05 -20.67 13.95
CA GLN A 386 0.22 -22.01 14.44
C GLN A 386 -0.91 -22.42 15.39
N ILE A 387 -1.71 -23.40 14.98
CA ILE A 387 -2.84 -23.92 15.75
C ILE A 387 -2.56 -25.35 16.20
N GLN A 388 -3.26 -25.82 17.22
CA GLN A 388 -3.20 -27.23 17.61
C GLN A 388 -4.59 -27.76 17.91
N PHE A 389 -4.83 -28.98 17.47
CA PHE A 389 -5.98 -29.76 17.92
C PHE A 389 -5.64 -30.38 19.26
N VAL A 390 -6.53 -30.21 20.23
CA VAL A 390 -6.47 -30.87 21.53
C VAL A 390 -7.62 -31.87 21.63
N GLU A 391 -7.40 -32.89 22.44
CA GLU A 391 -8.40 -33.93 22.73
C GLU A 391 -9.59 -33.40 23.53
#